data_AF-E2BCX8-F1
#
_entry.id   AF-E2BCX8-F1
#
_cell.length_a   1.000
_cell.length_b   1.000
_cell.length_c   1.000
_cell.angle_alpha   90.00
_cell.angle_beta   90.00
_cell.angle_gamma   90.00
#
_symmetry.space_group_name_H-M   'P 1'
#
loop_
_entity.id
_entity.type
_entity.pdbx_description
1 polymer ?
#
loop_
_entity_poly.entity_id
_entity_poly.type
_entity_poly.pdbx_seq_one_letter_code
_entity_poly.pdbx_strand_id
1 'polypeptide(L)' 'SPDLAPSDYHLFRVLLNNLNNKIFSSLDVLKNHLDDFFSQRSQDFYERGIMKFERLQKVIEQNGTYLV' A
#
# COMPACT_ATOMS: atom_id res chain seq x y z
N SER A 1 8.21 -6.24 10.10
CA SER A 1 7.85 -4.84 10.40
C SER A 1 6.98 -4.29 9.28
N PRO A 2 5.84 -3.65 9.59
CA PRO A 2 4.96 -3.02 8.61
C PRO A 2 5.69 -1.99 7.72
N ASP A 3 6.77 -1.41 8.22
CA ASP A 3 7.59 -0.42 7.49
C ASP A 3 8.40 -1.03 6.33
N LEU A 4 8.54 -2.36 6.32
CA LEU A 4 9.34 -3.13 5.38
C LEU A 4 8.49 -3.76 4.27
N ALA A 5 7.20 -4.02 4.52
CA ALA A 5 6.34 -4.70 3.57
C ALA A 5 5.79 -3.70 2.53
N PRO A 6 6.08 -3.87 1.22
CA PRO A 6 5.56 -3.02 0.15
C PRO A 6 4.03 -2.84 0.17
N SER A 7 3.32 -3.89 0.58
CA SER A 7 1.87 -3.84 0.79
C SER A 7 1.48 -2.87 1.88
N ASP A 8 2.14 -2.89 3.04
CA ASP A 8 1.74 -2.13 4.23
C ASP A 8 2.06 -0.63 4.11
N TYR A 9 3.26 -0.25 3.66
CA TYR A 9 3.63 1.18 3.61
C TYR A 9 3.13 1.93 2.38
N HIS A 10 2.79 1.22 1.28
CA HIS A 10 2.38 1.84 0.02
C HIS A 10 0.94 1.51 -0.33
N LEU A 11 0.62 0.24 -0.54
CA LEU A 11 -0.69 -0.16 -1.04
C LEU A 11 -1.80 0.09 -0.01
N PHE A 12 -1.65 -0.46 1.19
CA PHE A 12 -2.65 -0.32 2.25
C PHE A 12 -2.74 1.10 2.77
N ARG A 13 -1.64 1.85 2.78
CA ARG A 13 -1.68 3.28 3.11
C ARG A 13 -2.57 4.08 2.15
N VAL A 14 -2.40 3.87 0.84
CA VAL A 14 -3.21 4.54 -0.19
C VAL A 14 -4.66 4.03 -0.17
N LEU A 15 -4.85 2.74 0.06
CA LEU A 15 -6.17 2.14 0.20
C LEU A 15 -6.92 2.69 1.41
N LEU A 16 -6.29 2.77 2.58
CA LEU A 16 -6.88 3.33 3.79
C LEU A 16 -7.35 4.77 3.56
N ASN A 17 -6.54 5.60 2.91
CA ASN A 17 -6.94 6.96 2.56
C ASN A 17 -8.15 7.00 1.61
N ASN A 18 -8.22 6.05 0.68
CA ASN A 18 -9.33 5.96 -0.27
C ASN A 18 -10.62 5.43 0.36
N LEU A 19 -10.51 4.55 1.36
CA LEU A 19 -11.63 4.02 2.14
C LEU A 19 -12.07 4.97 3.24
N ASN A 20 -11.22 5.91 3.64
CA ASN A 20 -11.51 6.82 4.74
C ASN A 20 -12.79 7.63 4.46
N ASN A 21 -13.65 7.73 5.47
CA ASN A 21 -14.96 8.39 5.41
C ASN A 21 -15.96 7.79 4.39
N LYS A 22 -15.72 6.59 3.85
CA LYS A 22 -16.70 5.88 3.02
C LYS A 22 -17.50 4.88 3.85
N ILE A 23 -18.82 4.86 3.65
CA ILE A 23 -19.73 3.85 4.19
C ILE A 23 -20.25 3.03 3.01
N PHE A 24 -20.11 1.72 3.08
CA PHE A 24 -20.58 0.80 2.06
C PHE A 24 -21.85 0.11 2.55
N SER A 25 -22.88 0.07 1.70
CA SER A 25 -24.19 -0.51 2.04
C SER A 25 -24.21 -2.04 1.96
N SER A 26 -23.27 -2.64 1.23
CA SER A 26 -23.11 -4.09 1.13
C SER A 26 -21.68 -4.50 0.79
N LEU A 27 -21.40 -5.79 0.95
CA LEU A 27 -20.14 -6.40 0.55
C LEU A 27 -19.89 -6.27 -0.96
N ASP A 28 -20.92 -6.37 -1.80
CA ASP A 28 -20.78 -6.25 -3.25
C ASP A 28 -20.41 -4.83 -3.67
N VAL A 29 -20.98 -3.81 -3.02
CA VAL A 29 -20.60 -2.42 -3.25
C VAL A 29 -19.15 -2.17 -2.84
N LEU A 30 -18.70 -2.76 -1.73
CA LEU A 30 -17.30 -2.70 -1.33
C LEU A 30 -16.38 -3.39 -2.35
N LYS A 31 -16.74 -4.59 -2.83
CA LYS A 31 -15.95 -5.32 -3.83
C LYS A 31 -15.81 -4.52 -5.13
N ASN A 32 -16.92 -4.01 -5.67
CA ASN A 32 -16.89 -3.21 -6.89
C ASN A 32 -16.02 -1.95 -6.71
N HIS A 33 -16.12 -1.28 -5.55
CA HIS A 33 -15.27 -0.13 -5.25
C HIS A 33 -13.78 -0.50 -5.17
N LEU A 34 -13.44 -1.68 -4.65
CA LEU A 34 -12.08 -2.19 -4.64
C LEU A 34 -11.58 -2.52 -6.05
N ASP A 35 -12.40 -3.17 -6.88
CA ASP A 35 -12.08 -3.47 -8.28
C ASP A 35 -11.83 -2.19 -9.09
N ASP A 36 -12.67 -1.17 -8.91
CA ASP A 36 -12.47 0.16 -9.48
C ASP A 36 -11.19 0.82 -8.97
N PHE A 37 -10.92 0.72 -7.66
CA PHE A 37 -9.70 1.27 -7.07
C PHE A 37 -8.45 0.67 -7.69
N PHE A 38 -8.39 -0.66 -7.86
CA PHE A 38 -7.21 -1.35 -8.39
C PHE A 38 -7.05 -1.16 -9.90
N SER A 39 -8.16 -1.13 -10.65
CA SER A 39 -8.14 -0.89 -12.10
C SER A 39 -7.69 0.52 -12.48
N GLN A 40 -7.90 1.52 -11.60
CA GLN A 40 -7.43 2.89 -11.79
C GLN A 40 -5.94 3.10 -11.48
N ARG A 41 -5.23 2.09 -10.95
CA ARG A 41 -3.80 2.20 -10.67
C ARG A 41 -2.97 1.81 -11.89
N SER A 42 -2.06 2.70 -12.27
CA SER A 42 -1.09 2.42 -13.33
C SER A 42 -0.06 1.36 -12.89
N GLN A 43 0.60 0.73 -13.86
CA GLN A 43 1.73 -0.16 -13.60
C GLN A 43 2.80 0.51 -12.73
N ASP A 44 3.17 1.76 -13.04
CA ASP A 44 4.14 2.54 -12.27
C ASP A 44 3.77 2.71 -10.79
N PHE A 45 2.48 2.70 -10.45
CA PHE A 45 2.05 2.78 -9.06
C PHE A 45 2.50 1.54 -8.28
N TYR A 46 2.36 0.36 -8.87
CA TYR A 46 2.79 -0.90 -8.26
C TYR A 46 4.30 -1.03 -8.28
N GLU A 47 4.95 -0.63 -9.38
CA GLU A 47 6.42 -0.62 -9.49
C GLU A 47 7.05 0.26 -8.43
N ARG A 48 6.55 1.49 -8.20
CA ARG A 48 7.07 2.35 -7.12
C ARG A 48 6.88 1.74 -5.73
N GLY A 49 5.79 1.00 -5.53
CA GLY A 49 5.55 0.27 -4.30
C GLY A 49 6.56 -0.86 -4.09
N ILE A 50 6.86 -1.63 -5.13
CA ILE A 50 7.77 -2.79 -5.06
C ILE A 50 9.24 -2.34 -5.04
N MET A 51 9.61 -1.38 -5.90
CA MET A 51 10.97 -0.86 -6.08
C MET A 51 11.47 -0.04 -4.89
N LYS A 52 10.60 0.33 -3.93
CA LYS A 52 11.03 0.83 -2.62
C LYS A 52 11.75 -0.23 -1.75
N PHE A 53 12.15 -1.36 -2.34
CA PHE A 53 13.15 -2.30 -1.83
C PHE A 53 14.45 -1.62 -1.35
N GLU A 54 14.77 -0.40 -1.83
CA GLU A 54 15.83 0.45 -1.26
C GLU A 54 15.67 0.70 0.26
N ARG A 55 14.43 0.73 0.79
CA ARG A 55 14.20 0.81 2.24
C ARG A 55 14.62 -0.47 2.96
N LEU A 56 14.47 -1.64 2.34
CA LEU A 56 14.95 -2.90 2.92
C LEU A 56 16.48 -2.90 3.00
N GLN A 57 17.16 -2.41 1.97
CA GLN A 57 18.62 -2.23 1.99
C GLN A 57 19.06 -1.28 3.12
N LYS A 58 18.37 -0.15 3.30
CA LYS A 58 18.67 0.77 4.41
C LYS A 58 18.47 0.14 5.79
N VAL A 59 17.45 -0.72 5.97
CA VAL A 59 17.28 -1.44 7.24
C VAL A 59 18.38 -2.46 7.48
N ILE A 60 18.87 -3.12 6.42
CA ILE A 60 20.03 -4.02 6.50
C ILE A 60 21.29 -3.22 6.89
N GLU A 61 21.52 -2.05 6.27
CA GLU A 61 22.64 -1.15 6.59
C GLU A 61 22.56 -0.54 8.00
N GLN A 62 21.35 -0.37 8.54
CA GLN A 62 21.10 0.15 9.89
C GLN A 62 20.91 -0.94 10.94
N ASN A 63 21.38 -2.17 10.70
CA ASN A 63 21.30 -3.31 11.62
C ASN A 63 19.89 -3.59 12.18
N GLY A 64 18.84 -3.42 11.35
CA GLY A 64 17.47 -3.71 11.75
C GLY A 64 16.75 -2.57 12.48
N THR A 65 17.33 -1.38 12.55
CA THR A 65 16.66 -0.21 13.15
C THR A 65 15.50 0.27 12.27
N TYR A 66 14.40 0.68 12.89
CA TYR A 66 13.23 1.20 12.18
C TYR A 66 13.57 2.51 11.45
N LEU A 67 13.15 2.63 10.19
CA LEU A 67 13.30 3.87 9.42
C LEU A 67 12.19 4.86 9.83
N VAL A 68 12.58 6.01 10.39
CA VAL A 68 11.69 7.17 10.64
C VAL A 68 11.47 7.95 9.36
#